data_AF-A0AAV8HJ10-F1
#
_entry.id   AF-A0AAV8HJ10-F1
#
_cell.length_a   1.000
_cell.length_b   1.000
_cell.length_c   1.000
_cell.angle_alpha   90.00
_cell.angle_beta   90.00
_cell.angle_gamma   90.00
#
_symmetry.space_group_name_H-M   'P 1'
#
loop_
_entity.id
_entity.type
_entity.pdbx_description
1 polymer ?
#
loop_
_entity_poly.entity_id
_entity_poly.type
_entity_poly.pdbx_seq_one_letter_code
_entity_poly.pdbx_strand_id
1 'polypeptide(L)'
;MSSLTQDDHIESAVATMRREREKRPREIRREQEEQGAKRHAQTVSYDYRPQNHGYRREVPQGWLDCPRAGQCIDILIPSKVPLDDTYNDFVTPCKRYSSKQLINEQKINGREIGLVLDLTNTTRYYSAEEWTKLGIKHLKIRCKGRDSVPDNESVNRFVFEVIDFRNRQNSLKNRKYIVVHCTHGHNRTGFMIVHFLMRSQVFSVTQALNIFAERRPPGIYKPDYIQALYDFYHEVPENMVCPPTPEWKRSSDLDLNGEALPDDNNDVGNPSVPSNDHMDNKNITNDDVLGDAIPYHQQEVLRLLCYQLLEIPPQARGNLQFPGSHPVSLNSDNLQLLRQRYYYTTWKADGTRYMMLILRDGCYLVDRTFSFRRVQMRFPLKNIHDGFHDLTLIDGEMIIDKIPEVGLKRRYLAYDLMTLNGLPTVRLPFSERWKLIEEEIVKPRNFERKLFEVEGRSNPVYRYAMELFGGCDDPYVCRTHEGLLKWKYPEMNSVDFLFEVGSENRQLLFLYERGKKKLMDGTRIDFGANSKSVLL
;
A
#
# COMPACT_ATOMS: atom_id res chain seq x y z
N MET A 1 50.88 -47.09 10.99
CA MET A 1 50.24 -46.38 9.86
C MET A 1 48.77 -46.21 10.20
N SER A 2 48.37 -44.99 10.54
CA SER A 2 47.00 -44.61 10.87
C SER A 2 46.34 -44.08 9.60
N SER A 3 45.27 -44.73 9.12
CA SER A 3 44.47 -44.27 7.99
C SER A 3 43.15 -43.69 8.49
N LEU A 4 42.99 -42.37 8.30
CA LEU A 4 41.77 -41.61 8.52
C LEU A 4 40.66 -42.09 7.58
N THR A 5 39.51 -42.46 8.14
CA THR A 5 38.24 -42.64 7.42
C THR A 5 37.61 -41.29 7.15
N GLN A 6 37.36 -40.98 5.88
CA GLN A 6 36.65 -39.80 5.43
C GLN A 6 35.19 -40.22 5.19
N ASP A 7 34.29 -39.85 6.11
CA ASP A 7 32.84 -40.03 5.97
C ASP A 7 32.30 -39.03 4.94
N ASP A 8 31.87 -39.53 3.78
CA ASP A 8 31.16 -38.73 2.78
C ASP A 8 29.69 -38.53 3.19
N HIS A 9 29.41 -37.34 3.73
CA HIS A 9 28.08 -36.91 4.16
C HIS A 9 27.21 -36.54 2.93
N ILE A 10 26.31 -37.42 2.51
CA ILE A 10 25.38 -37.16 1.39
C ILE A 10 24.14 -36.40 1.90
N GLU A 11 24.03 -35.12 1.54
CA GLU A 11 22.96 -34.19 1.94
C GLU A 11 21.70 -34.37 1.05
N SER A 12 20.52 -34.57 1.65
CA SER A 12 19.24 -34.76 0.93
C SER A 12 18.75 -33.45 0.28
N ALA A 13 18.15 -33.51 -0.91
CA ALA A 13 17.60 -32.34 -1.63
C ALA A 13 16.62 -31.48 -0.80
N VAL A 14 15.91 -32.06 0.17
CA VAL A 14 15.04 -31.31 1.10
C VAL A 14 15.88 -30.56 2.15
N ALA A 15 16.98 -31.15 2.62
CA ALA A 15 17.95 -30.47 3.46
C ALA A 15 18.71 -29.39 2.68
N THR A 16 19.05 -29.64 1.41
CA THR A 16 19.65 -28.66 0.50
C THR A 16 18.69 -27.48 0.26
N MET A 17 17.41 -27.72 -0.05
CA MET A 17 16.42 -26.65 -0.21
C MET A 17 16.14 -25.88 1.08
N ARG A 18 16.11 -26.56 2.24
CA ARG A 18 15.90 -25.89 3.54
C ARG A 18 17.13 -25.05 3.91
N ARG A 19 18.33 -25.56 3.66
CA ARG A 19 19.60 -24.86 3.83
C ARG A 19 19.73 -23.69 2.85
N GLU A 20 19.31 -23.82 1.60
CA GLU A 20 19.25 -22.74 0.62
C GLU A 20 18.19 -21.69 0.98
N ARG A 21 17.04 -22.11 1.55
CA ARG A 21 15.99 -21.19 2.02
C ARG A 21 16.39 -20.42 3.28
N GLU A 22 17.22 -21.02 4.14
CA GLU A 22 17.81 -20.36 5.32
C GLU A 22 19.08 -19.55 5.00
N LYS A 23 19.83 -19.95 3.95
CA LYS A 23 21.00 -19.22 3.44
C LYS A 23 20.61 -18.04 2.55
N ARG A 24 19.54 -18.12 1.75
CA ARG A 24 19.08 -17.03 0.85
C ARG A 24 18.94 -15.67 1.54
N PRO A 25 18.32 -15.55 2.73
CA PRO A 25 18.25 -14.26 3.43
C PRO A 25 19.63 -13.75 3.88
N ARG A 26 20.55 -14.67 4.22
CA ARG A 26 21.91 -14.34 4.63
C ARG A 26 22.80 -14.01 3.44
N GLU A 27 22.61 -14.68 2.29
CA GLU A 27 23.26 -14.37 1.01
C GLU A 27 22.74 -13.06 0.43
N ILE A 28 21.43 -12.80 0.47
CA ILE A 28 20.86 -11.49 0.08
C ILE A 28 21.41 -10.38 0.98
N ARG A 29 21.54 -10.61 2.29
CA ARG A 29 22.15 -9.64 3.21
C ARG A 29 23.65 -9.46 2.96
N ARG A 30 24.36 -10.54 2.63
CA ARG A 30 25.80 -10.52 2.30
C ARG A 30 26.05 -9.93 0.91
N GLU A 31 25.14 -10.09 -0.05
CA GLU A 31 25.13 -9.43 -1.36
C GLU A 31 24.74 -7.95 -1.22
N GLN A 32 23.85 -7.58 -0.30
CA GLN A 32 23.55 -6.18 0.03
C GLN A 32 24.72 -5.51 0.78
N GLU A 33 25.42 -6.24 1.65
CA GLU A 33 26.65 -5.78 2.32
C GLU A 33 27.84 -5.76 1.35
N GLU A 34 27.97 -6.70 0.40
CA GLU A 34 28.97 -6.68 -0.68
C GLU A 34 28.65 -5.65 -1.77
N GLN A 35 27.38 -5.36 -2.07
CA GLN A 35 26.99 -4.23 -2.93
C GLN A 35 27.17 -2.91 -2.20
N GLY A 36 27.00 -2.86 -0.88
CA GLY A 36 27.38 -1.73 -0.02
C GLY A 36 28.89 -1.51 0.04
N ALA A 37 29.67 -2.59 0.14
CA ALA A 37 31.13 -2.57 0.15
C ALA A 37 31.73 -2.30 -1.24
N LYS A 38 31.13 -2.80 -2.33
CA LYS A 38 31.49 -2.45 -3.73
C LYS A 38 31.11 -1.01 -4.07
N ARG A 39 30.05 -0.46 -3.45
CA ARG A 39 29.74 0.99 -3.47
C ARG A 39 30.71 1.83 -2.62
N HIS A 40 31.46 1.22 -1.69
CA HIS A 40 32.53 1.87 -0.91
C HIS A 40 33.95 1.59 -1.42
N ALA A 41 34.14 0.59 -2.28
CA ALA A 41 35.45 0.20 -2.85
C ALA A 41 35.66 0.64 -4.30
N GLN A 42 34.67 1.29 -4.93
CA GLN A 42 34.86 2.10 -6.14
C GLN A 42 34.79 3.59 -5.81
N THR A 43 35.69 4.05 -4.94
CA THR A 43 36.28 5.37 -5.07
C THR A 43 37.19 5.35 -6.31
N VAL A 44 36.57 5.25 -7.50
CA VAL A 44 37.21 5.85 -8.66
C VAL A 44 37.17 7.33 -8.36
N SER A 45 38.35 7.88 -8.10
CA SER A 45 38.64 9.31 -8.16
C SER A 45 38.24 9.80 -9.55
N TYR A 46 36.95 9.99 -9.79
CA TYR A 46 36.51 11.01 -10.70
C TYR A 46 36.90 12.30 -10.01
N ASP A 47 38.05 12.84 -10.41
CA ASP A 47 38.27 14.28 -10.41
C ASP A 47 37.15 14.89 -11.25
N TYR A 48 35.97 15.00 -10.64
CA TYR A 48 34.89 15.83 -11.11
C TYR A 48 35.37 17.25 -10.82
N ARG A 49 36.26 17.75 -11.70
CA ARG A 49 36.29 19.18 -11.96
C ARG A 49 34.84 19.52 -12.28
N PRO A 50 34.18 20.39 -11.53
CA PRO A 50 32.86 20.84 -11.93
C PRO A 50 33.06 21.50 -13.28
N GLN A 51 32.69 20.80 -14.35
CA GLN A 51 32.36 21.50 -15.57
C GLN A 51 31.14 22.34 -15.18
N ASN A 52 31.43 23.61 -14.88
CA ASN A 52 30.48 24.70 -14.85
C ASN A 52 29.84 24.80 -16.25
N HIS A 53 29.01 23.83 -16.61
CA HIS A 53 27.93 24.07 -17.53
C HIS A 53 26.93 24.88 -16.74
N GLY A 54 27.03 26.20 -16.88
CA GLY A 54 26.11 27.16 -16.27
C GLY A 54 24.70 26.85 -16.74
N TYR A 55 23.97 26.04 -15.95
CA TYR A 55 22.53 25.97 -16.06
C TYR A 55 22.02 27.39 -15.84
N ARG A 56 21.47 27.99 -16.89
CA ARG A 56 20.74 29.25 -16.80
C ARG A 56 19.68 29.08 -15.70
N ARG A 57 19.81 29.85 -14.63
CA ARG A 57 18.84 29.86 -13.52
C ARG A 57 17.60 30.60 -14.00
N GLU A 58 16.66 29.87 -14.56
CA GLU A 58 15.42 30.44 -15.06
C GLU A 58 14.28 30.25 -14.04
N VAL A 59 13.57 31.35 -13.81
CA VAL A 59 12.35 31.38 -13.00
C VAL A 59 11.32 30.47 -13.68
N PRO A 60 10.61 29.60 -12.94
CA PRO A 60 9.63 28.71 -13.55
C PRO A 60 8.55 29.50 -14.29
N GLN A 61 8.17 29.02 -15.47
CA GLN A 61 7.12 29.61 -16.29
C GLN A 61 5.81 29.76 -15.48
N GLY A 62 5.16 30.92 -15.61
CA GLY A 62 3.95 31.28 -14.85
C GLY A 62 4.16 31.48 -13.35
N TRP A 63 5.39 31.44 -12.82
CA TRP A 63 5.63 31.59 -11.38
C TRP A 63 5.46 33.04 -10.89
N LEU A 64 5.83 34.04 -11.68
CA LEU A 64 5.82 35.46 -11.29
C LEU A 64 4.41 35.92 -10.89
N ASP A 65 3.40 35.58 -11.70
CA ASP A 65 2.02 36.00 -11.50
C ASP A 65 1.17 34.99 -10.73
N CYS A 66 1.70 33.79 -10.50
CA CYS A 66 1.09 32.83 -9.58
C CYS A 66 1.02 33.42 -8.15
N PRO A 67 -0.14 33.41 -7.48
CA PRO A 67 -0.27 33.88 -6.10
C PRO A 67 0.66 33.13 -5.14
N ARG A 68 1.25 33.81 -4.16
CA ARG A 68 2.27 33.24 -3.26
C ARG A 68 1.79 32.02 -2.45
N ALA A 69 0.74 32.20 -1.66
CA ALA A 69 0.14 31.16 -0.82
C ALA A 69 -1.38 31.22 -0.88
N GLY A 70 -2.04 30.13 -0.53
CA GLY A 70 -3.47 30.08 -0.25
C GLY A 70 -3.76 30.29 1.24
N GLN A 71 -5.04 30.27 1.57
CA GLN A 71 -5.48 30.21 2.95
C GLN A 71 -5.17 28.85 3.57
N CYS A 72 -5.04 28.82 4.90
CA CYS A 72 -4.76 27.59 5.63
C CYS A 72 -5.97 26.64 5.56
N ILE A 73 -5.70 25.35 5.39
CA ILE A 73 -6.66 24.24 5.38
C ILE A 73 -6.25 23.29 6.52
N ASP A 74 -7.04 23.21 7.59
CA ASP A 74 -6.63 22.53 8.83
C ASP A 74 -5.30 23.10 9.36
N ILE A 75 -4.19 22.35 9.26
CA ILE A 75 -2.84 22.79 9.60
C ILE A 75 -1.94 23.02 8.37
N LEU A 76 -2.47 22.86 7.17
CA LEU A 76 -1.75 22.90 5.91
C LEU A 76 -1.87 24.28 5.26
N ILE A 77 -0.77 24.79 4.72
CA ILE A 77 -0.70 26.06 3.99
C ILE A 77 -0.24 25.74 2.56
N PRO A 78 -1.14 25.72 1.57
CA PRO A 78 -0.75 25.52 0.18
C PRO A 78 0.02 26.73 -0.34
N SER A 79 1.18 26.52 -0.92
CA SER A 79 2.06 27.59 -1.39
C SER A 79 2.67 27.25 -2.76
N LYS A 80 3.01 28.26 -3.55
CA LYS A 80 3.99 28.10 -4.63
C LYS A 80 5.39 27.92 -4.04
N VAL A 81 6.34 27.44 -4.85
CA VAL A 81 7.72 27.27 -4.39
C VAL A 81 8.35 28.64 -4.07
N PRO A 82 9.00 28.83 -2.91
CA PRO A 82 9.84 30.00 -2.71
C PRO A 82 11.11 29.90 -3.56
N LEU A 83 11.65 31.04 -3.99
CA LEU A 83 12.92 31.10 -4.69
C LEU A 83 13.95 31.78 -3.79
N ASP A 84 15.14 31.19 -3.68
CA ASP A 84 16.24 31.76 -2.92
C ASP A 84 16.82 33.02 -3.60
N ASP A 85 17.77 33.65 -2.91
CA ASP A 85 18.35 34.92 -3.34
C ASP A 85 19.08 34.83 -4.70
N THR A 86 19.38 33.63 -5.19
CA THR A 86 20.04 33.43 -6.47
C THR A 86 19.15 33.72 -7.68
N TYR A 87 17.84 33.87 -7.47
CA TYR A 87 16.88 34.29 -8.50
C TYR A 87 16.60 35.80 -8.48
N ASN A 88 17.22 36.57 -7.58
CA ASN A 88 16.90 37.99 -7.36
C ASN A 88 17.16 38.89 -8.58
N ASP A 89 18.08 38.52 -9.46
CA ASP A 89 18.38 39.23 -10.71
C ASP A 89 17.31 38.99 -11.79
N PHE A 90 16.55 37.91 -11.69
CA PHE A 90 15.49 37.53 -12.62
C PHE A 90 14.08 37.87 -12.11
N VAL A 91 13.96 38.32 -10.85
CA VAL A 91 12.68 38.59 -10.19
C VAL A 91 12.68 40.00 -9.61
N THR A 92 11.75 40.83 -10.09
CA THR A 92 11.57 42.19 -9.59
C THR A 92 11.28 42.20 -8.09
N PRO A 93 11.79 43.20 -7.32
CA PRO A 93 11.67 43.20 -5.86
C PRO A 93 10.25 42.99 -5.30
N CYS A 94 9.23 43.54 -5.97
CA CYS A 94 7.82 43.40 -5.58
C CYS A 94 7.27 41.98 -5.78
N LYS A 95 7.85 41.19 -6.69
CA LYS A 95 7.43 39.82 -7.03
C LYS A 95 8.27 38.73 -6.34
N ARG A 96 9.35 39.09 -5.64
CA ARG A 96 10.19 38.16 -4.87
C ARG A 96 9.35 37.38 -3.86
N TYR A 97 9.69 36.12 -3.66
CA TYR A 97 9.06 35.24 -2.67
C TYR A 97 10.07 34.22 -2.18
N SER A 98 10.83 34.59 -1.14
CA SER A 98 11.83 33.73 -0.51
C SER A 98 11.27 32.99 0.70
N SER A 99 12.02 31.99 1.19
CA SER A 99 11.72 31.24 2.42
C SER A 99 11.46 32.19 3.61
N LYS A 100 12.26 33.26 3.73
CA LYS A 100 12.11 34.29 4.77
C LYS A 100 10.81 35.09 4.62
N GLN A 101 10.46 35.47 3.39
CA GLN A 101 9.21 36.20 3.12
C GLN A 101 7.99 35.33 3.42
N LEU A 102 8.03 34.05 3.04
CA LEU A 102 6.99 33.09 3.38
C LEU A 102 6.80 32.99 4.90
N ILE A 103 7.88 32.75 5.66
CA ILE A 103 7.81 32.63 7.12
C ILE A 103 7.25 33.90 7.75
N ASN A 104 7.72 35.08 7.34
CA ASN A 104 7.25 36.35 7.86
C ASN A 104 5.77 36.59 7.55
N GLU A 105 5.33 36.29 6.32
CA GLU A 105 3.91 36.41 5.93
C GLU A 105 3.02 35.50 6.78
N GLN A 106 3.45 34.26 7.05
CA GLN A 106 2.69 33.35 7.90
C GLN A 106 2.71 33.77 9.37
N LYS A 107 3.84 34.30 9.86
CA LYS A 107 3.94 34.86 11.22
C LYS A 107 3.01 36.04 11.43
N ILE A 108 2.88 36.94 10.44
CA ILE A 108 1.92 38.06 10.46
C ILE A 108 0.48 37.54 10.54
N ASN A 109 0.19 36.43 9.86
CA ASN A 109 -1.10 35.74 9.94
C ASN A 109 -1.29 34.89 11.22
N GLY A 110 -0.42 35.04 12.23
CA GLY A 110 -0.49 34.31 13.50
C GLY A 110 -0.10 32.83 13.39
N ARG A 111 0.61 32.41 12.34
CA ARG A 111 0.98 31.01 12.07
C ARG A 111 2.49 30.80 12.17
N GLU A 112 2.91 29.95 13.10
CA GLU A 112 4.30 29.49 13.19
C GLU A 112 4.50 28.24 12.33
N ILE A 113 5.50 28.24 11.44
CA ILE A 113 5.78 27.08 10.57
C ILE A 113 6.67 26.08 11.30
N GLY A 114 6.29 24.81 11.31
CA GLY A 114 7.08 23.71 11.90
C GLY A 114 7.56 22.67 10.90
N LEU A 115 6.93 22.57 9.74
CA LEU A 115 7.27 21.60 8.69
C LEU A 115 7.05 22.18 7.29
N VAL A 116 7.94 21.86 6.37
CA VAL A 116 7.79 22.10 4.92
C VAL A 116 7.76 20.78 4.19
N LEU A 117 6.69 20.55 3.42
CA LEU A 117 6.51 19.42 2.50
C LEU A 117 6.73 19.91 1.07
N ASP A 118 7.90 19.57 0.54
CA ASP A 118 8.35 19.94 -0.81
C ASP A 118 8.05 18.81 -1.81
N LEU A 119 7.10 19.06 -2.71
CA LEU A 119 6.61 18.12 -3.72
C LEU A 119 7.30 18.28 -5.08
N THR A 120 8.31 19.14 -5.18
CA THR A 120 9.04 19.37 -6.44
C THR A 120 10.02 18.24 -6.71
N ASN A 121 10.26 17.94 -8.00
CA ASN A 121 11.27 16.96 -8.42
C ASN A 121 12.64 17.61 -8.70
N THR A 122 12.99 18.68 -8.00
CA THR A 122 14.26 19.40 -8.19
C THR A 122 14.69 20.06 -6.89
N THR A 123 15.98 20.35 -6.73
CA THR A 123 16.55 21.09 -5.60
C THR A 123 17.08 22.46 -6.01
N ARG A 124 16.77 22.92 -7.23
CA ARG A 124 17.35 24.16 -7.79
C ARG A 124 16.78 25.46 -7.23
N TYR A 125 15.66 25.41 -6.52
CA TYR A 125 14.89 26.60 -6.14
C TYR A 125 15.36 27.24 -4.83
N TYR A 126 15.74 26.41 -3.86
CA TYR A 126 16.26 26.83 -2.57
C TYR A 126 16.97 25.64 -1.90
N SER A 127 17.83 25.92 -0.92
CA SER A 127 18.45 24.88 -0.10
C SER A 127 17.56 24.47 1.08
N ALA A 128 17.38 23.16 1.29
CA ALA A 128 16.64 22.63 2.44
C ALA A 128 17.22 23.11 3.79
N GLU A 129 18.52 23.43 3.83
CA GLU A 129 19.20 23.94 5.02
C GLU A 129 18.65 25.30 5.49
N GLU A 130 18.06 26.10 4.61
CA GLU A 130 17.46 27.38 4.98
C GLU A 130 16.32 27.21 5.99
N TRP A 131 15.61 26.08 5.91
CA TRP A 131 14.52 25.74 6.81
C TRP A 131 15.04 25.11 8.10
N THR A 132 15.97 24.15 7.99
CA THR A 132 16.45 23.40 9.15
C THR A 132 17.27 24.27 10.10
N LYS A 133 18.01 25.26 9.60
CA LYS A 133 18.72 26.27 10.43
C LYS A 133 17.76 27.13 11.27
N LEU A 134 16.50 27.24 10.87
CA LEU A 134 15.46 27.95 11.60
C LEU A 134 14.62 27.01 12.49
N GLY A 135 15.04 25.75 12.66
CA GLY A 135 14.30 24.75 13.43
C GLY A 135 13.02 24.24 12.76
N ILE A 136 12.86 24.48 11.45
CA ILE A 136 11.73 24.01 10.66
C ILE A 136 12.13 22.71 9.97
N LYS A 137 11.37 21.62 10.19
CA LYS A 137 11.62 20.35 9.51
C LYS A 137 11.35 20.53 8.02
N HIS A 138 12.23 20.03 7.16
CA HIS A 138 12.03 19.99 5.71
C HIS A 138 11.96 18.54 5.25
N LEU A 139 10.95 18.21 4.46
CA LEU A 139 10.77 16.88 3.89
C LEU A 139 10.42 16.99 2.41
N LYS A 140 11.25 16.39 1.56
CA LYS A 140 11.03 16.32 0.12
C LYS A 140 10.37 15.00 -0.29
N ILE A 141 9.18 15.08 -0.89
CA ILE A 141 8.46 13.95 -1.48
C ILE A 141 8.48 14.11 -3.00
N ARG A 142 9.46 13.46 -3.64
CA ARG A 142 9.66 13.56 -5.09
C ARG A 142 8.53 12.86 -5.84
N CYS A 143 7.54 13.62 -6.29
CA CYS A 143 6.51 13.12 -7.18
C CYS A 143 7.11 12.96 -8.59
N LYS A 144 6.80 11.83 -9.26
CA LYS A 144 7.25 11.49 -10.63
C LYS A 144 6.98 12.61 -11.67
N GLY A 145 7.59 12.49 -12.85
CA GLY A 145 7.62 13.50 -13.93
C GLY A 145 6.25 13.88 -14.54
N ARG A 146 6.29 14.51 -15.72
CA ARG A 146 5.19 15.23 -16.37
C ARG A 146 3.90 14.40 -16.54
N ASP A 147 2.75 15.09 -16.49
CA ASP A 147 1.38 14.58 -16.77
C ASP A 147 0.95 13.28 -16.08
N SER A 148 1.55 13.00 -14.92
CA SER A 148 1.07 11.97 -14.00
C SER A 148 0.71 12.58 -12.65
N VAL A 149 -0.29 12.00 -12.01
CA VAL A 149 -0.60 12.27 -10.61
C VAL A 149 0.46 11.66 -9.70
N PRO A 150 0.66 12.18 -8.48
CA PRO A 150 1.50 11.53 -7.48
C PRO A 150 1.09 10.06 -7.27
N ASP A 151 2.07 9.17 -7.19
CA ASP A 151 1.83 7.75 -6.94
C ASP A 151 1.34 7.49 -5.51
N ASN A 152 0.67 6.35 -5.30
CA ASN A 152 0.05 6.00 -4.02
C ASN A 152 1.05 5.93 -2.86
N GLU A 153 2.31 5.54 -3.08
CA GLU A 153 3.32 5.49 -2.04
C GLU A 153 3.71 6.90 -1.58
N SER A 154 3.90 7.81 -2.53
CA SER A 154 4.09 9.25 -2.26
C SER A 154 2.91 9.86 -1.49
N VAL A 155 1.67 9.52 -1.87
CA VAL A 155 0.46 9.95 -1.16
C VAL A 155 0.42 9.39 0.26
N ASN A 156 0.67 8.09 0.44
CA ASN A 156 0.67 7.45 1.75
C ASN A 156 1.72 8.08 2.67
N ARG A 157 2.91 8.36 2.15
CA ARG A 157 3.96 9.09 2.89
C ARG A 157 3.54 10.49 3.28
N PHE A 158 2.94 11.25 2.36
CA PHE A 158 2.44 12.60 2.64
C PHE A 158 1.41 12.58 3.76
N VAL A 159 0.36 11.76 3.63
CA VAL A 159 -0.74 11.70 4.59
C VAL A 159 -0.24 11.26 5.97
N PHE A 160 0.63 10.25 6.02
CA PHE A 160 1.24 9.79 7.27
C PHE A 160 2.00 10.91 8.00
N GLU A 161 2.86 11.64 7.29
CA GLU A 161 3.66 12.72 7.90
C GLU A 161 2.79 13.89 8.37
N VAL A 162 1.71 14.21 7.65
CA VAL A 162 0.75 15.24 8.08
C VAL A 162 -0.01 14.81 9.33
N ILE A 163 -0.56 13.59 9.34
CA ILE A 163 -1.32 13.07 10.49
C ILE A 163 -0.42 12.96 11.73
N ASP A 164 0.78 12.40 11.58
CA ASP A 164 1.76 12.28 12.66
C ASP A 164 2.17 13.65 13.20
N PHE A 165 2.45 14.62 12.33
CA PHE A 165 2.74 15.99 12.74
C PHE A 165 1.54 16.61 13.49
N ARG A 166 0.32 16.51 12.93
CA ARG A 166 -0.92 17.03 13.54
C ARG A 166 -1.13 16.47 14.94
N ASN A 167 -0.97 15.16 15.11
CA ASN A 167 -1.14 14.49 16.39
C ASN A 167 -0.13 14.99 17.43
N ARG A 168 1.13 15.20 17.03
CA ARG A 168 2.16 15.80 17.91
C ARG A 168 1.86 17.26 18.28
N GLN A 169 1.13 18.00 17.44
CA GLN A 169 0.72 19.37 17.75
C GLN A 169 -0.48 19.46 18.72
N ASN A 170 -1.31 18.42 18.84
CA ASN A 170 -2.53 18.48 19.66
C ASN A 170 -2.27 18.79 21.14
N SER A 171 -1.11 18.37 21.67
CA SER A 171 -0.71 18.57 23.06
C SER A 171 0.03 19.90 23.32
N LEU A 172 0.31 20.70 22.29
CA LEU A 172 1.09 21.93 22.39
C LEU A 172 0.17 23.15 22.49
N LYS A 173 0.50 24.08 23.42
CA LYS A 173 -0.21 25.36 23.55
C LYS A 173 -0.14 26.21 22.27
N ASN A 174 0.98 26.15 21.57
CA ASN A 174 1.20 26.85 20.30
C ASN A 174 1.32 25.84 19.18
N ARG A 175 0.25 25.68 18.39
CA ARG A 175 0.24 24.77 17.24
C ARG A 175 1.10 25.34 16.12
N LYS A 176 1.96 24.50 15.55
CA LYS A 176 2.71 24.81 14.34
C LYS A 176 1.96 24.34 13.10
N TYR A 177 2.29 24.96 11.96
CA TYR A 177 1.68 24.73 10.67
C TYR A 177 2.66 24.09 9.67
N ILE A 178 2.10 23.49 8.64
CA ILE A 178 2.82 22.81 7.58
C ILE A 178 2.67 23.60 6.28
N VAL A 179 3.79 23.98 5.66
CA VAL A 179 3.78 24.52 4.29
C VAL A 179 3.83 23.36 3.32
N VAL A 180 2.92 23.32 2.35
CA VAL A 180 2.93 22.31 1.27
C VAL A 180 3.08 23.03 -0.06
N HIS A 181 4.12 22.71 -0.82
CA HIS A 181 4.32 23.32 -2.12
C HIS A 181 4.77 22.32 -3.18
N CYS A 182 4.28 22.52 -4.39
CA CYS A 182 4.95 22.08 -5.62
C CYS A 182 5.57 23.31 -6.28
N THR A 183 5.66 23.38 -7.61
CA THR A 183 6.15 24.60 -8.30
C THR A 183 5.17 25.76 -8.11
N HIS A 184 3.88 25.55 -8.40
CA HIS A 184 2.85 26.60 -8.36
C HIS A 184 1.84 26.46 -7.21
N GLY A 185 1.84 25.33 -6.48
CA GLY A 185 0.97 25.15 -5.32
C GLY A 185 -0.50 24.85 -5.64
N HIS A 186 -0.80 24.25 -6.80
CA HIS A 186 -2.17 23.94 -7.25
C HIS A 186 -2.40 22.45 -7.45
N ASN A 187 -1.97 21.84 -8.57
CA ASN A 187 -2.36 20.45 -8.91
C ASN A 187 -1.79 19.41 -7.94
N ARG A 188 -0.46 19.21 -7.86
CA ARG A 188 0.16 18.25 -6.92
C ARG A 188 -0.12 18.56 -5.46
N THR A 189 -0.06 19.85 -5.10
CA THR A 189 -0.36 20.30 -3.74
C THR A 189 -1.81 20.00 -3.36
N GLY A 190 -2.76 20.34 -4.24
CA GLY A 190 -4.18 20.05 -4.05
C GLY A 190 -4.46 18.57 -3.98
N PHE A 191 -3.87 17.77 -4.87
CA PHE A 191 -4.03 16.31 -4.88
C PHE A 191 -3.64 15.68 -3.55
N MET A 192 -2.46 16.06 -3.02
CA MET A 192 -2.00 15.61 -1.70
C MET A 192 -2.92 16.07 -0.57
N ILE A 193 -3.35 17.34 -0.58
CA ILE A 193 -4.23 17.91 0.44
C ILE A 193 -5.61 17.24 0.42
N VAL A 194 -6.19 17.01 -0.76
CA VAL A 194 -7.48 16.33 -0.91
C VAL A 194 -7.40 14.90 -0.35
N HIS A 195 -6.33 14.15 -0.66
CA HIS A 195 -6.12 12.84 -0.04
C HIS A 195 -6.06 12.90 1.50
N PHE A 196 -5.41 13.92 2.06
CA PHE A 196 -5.37 14.13 3.50
C PHE A 196 -6.77 14.45 4.07
N LEU A 197 -7.53 15.34 3.43
CA LEU A 197 -8.89 15.67 3.85
C LEU A 197 -9.80 14.44 3.87
N MET A 198 -9.78 13.66 2.78
CA MET A 198 -10.56 12.42 2.63
C MET A 198 -10.19 11.34 3.67
N ARG A 199 -8.97 11.38 4.23
CA ARG A 199 -8.48 10.38 5.20
C ARG A 199 -8.48 10.89 6.65
N SER A 200 -8.83 12.15 6.89
CA SER A 200 -8.85 12.76 8.22
C SER A 200 -10.24 13.19 8.68
N GLN A 201 -11.19 13.33 7.75
CA GLN A 201 -12.56 13.78 7.98
C GLN A 201 -13.51 12.99 7.08
N VAL A 202 -14.81 13.02 7.41
CA VAL A 202 -15.85 12.38 6.60
C VAL A 202 -16.26 13.37 5.50
N PHE A 203 -15.58 13.31 4.36
CA PHE A 203 -15.85 14.13 3.18
C PHE A 203 -16.06 13.25 1.95
N SER A 204 -16.82 13.76 0.99
CA SER A 204 -16.77 13.33 -0.42
C SER A 204 -15.61 14.01 -1.16
N VAL A 205 -15.18 13.44 -2.28
CA VAL A 205 -14.15 14.01 -3.15
C VAL A 205 -14.58 15.41 -3.61
N THR A 206 -15.85 15.61 -3.95
CA THR A 206 -16.39 16.92 -4.34
C THR A 206 -16.24 17.97 -3.23
N GLN A 207 -16.61 17.61 -1.98
CA GLN A 207 -16.45 18.53 -0.84
C GLN A 207 -14.98 18.88 -0.59
N ALA A 208 -14.08 17.90 -0.63
CA ALA A 208 -12.65 18.13 -0.41
C ALA A 208 -12.03 19.00 -1.53
N LEU A 209 -12.42 18.78 -2.79
CA LEU A 209 -12.03 19.62 -3.92
C LEU A 209 -12.52 21.07 -3.75
N ASN A 210 -13.77 21.26 -3.34
CA ASN A 210 -14.35 22.58 -3.11
C ASN A 210 -13.63 23.34 -2.00
N ILE A 211 -13.31 22.67 -0.88
CA ILE A 211 -12.50 23.26 0.21
C ILE A 211 -11.15 23.73 -0.33
N PHE A 212 -10.47 22.91 -1.15
CA PHE A 212 -9.18 23.31 -1.71
C PHE A 212 -9.32 24.47 -2.71
N ALA A 213 -10.36 24.46 -3.55
CA ALA A 213 -10.64 25.51 -4.52
C ALA A 213 -10.94 26.86 -3.85
N GLU A 214 -11.73 26.86 -2.77
CA GLU A 214 -12.03 28.07 -1.99
C GLU A 214 -10.77 28.65 -1.33
N ARG A 215 -9.94 27.78 -0.75
CA ARG A 215 -8.75 28.19 0.02
C ARG A 215 -7.54 28.48 -0.86
N ARG A 216 -7.48 27.93 -2.06
CA ARG A 216 -6.40 28.17 -3.04
C ARG A 216 -6.98 28.28 -4.46
N PRO A 217 -7.70 29.36 -4.80
CA PRO A 217 -8.38 29.49 -6.10
C PRO A 217 -7.43 29.35 -7.31
N PRO A 218 -7.86 28.68 -8.39
CA PRO A 218 -9.16 28.00 -8.55
C PRO A 218 -9.18 26.56 -8.03
N GLY A 219 -8.16 26.14 -7.28
CA GLY A 219 -7.97 24.77 -6.82
C GLY A 219 -7.09 23.95 -7.76
N ILE A 220 -7.44 22.68 -7.94
CA ILE A 220 -6.85 21.81 -8.95
C ILE A 220 -7.53 22.15 -10.28
N TYR A 221 -6.74 22.46 -11.31
CA TYR A 221 -7.26 22.83 -12.64
C TYR A 221 -6.92 21.82 -13.73
N LYS A 222 -6.16 20.77 -13.39
CA LYS A 222 -5.84 19.66 -14.28
C LYS A 222 -6.92 18.57 -14.19
N PRO A 223 -7.67 18.26 -15.27
CA PRO A 223 -8.77 17.29 -15.23
C PRO A 223 -8.34 15.87 -14.83
N ASP A 224 -7.17 15.42 -15.30
CA ASP A 224 -6.57 14.12 -14.97
C ASP A 224 -6.35 13.95 -13.47
N TYR A 225 -5.98 15.03 -12.76
CA TYR A 225 -5.82 15.02 -11.30
C TYR A 225 -7.16 14.86 -10.58
N ILE A 226 -8.20 15.54 -11.06
CA ILE A 226 -9.54 15.45 -10.48
C ILE A 226 -10.12 14.06 -10.72
N GLN A 227 -10.00 13.55 -11.95
CA GLN A 227 -10.49 12.22 -12.32
C GLN A 227 -9.82 11.13 -11.49
N ALA A 228 -8.50 11.18 -11.34
CA ALA A 228 -7.75 10.23 -10.52
C ALA A 228 -8.17 10.23 -9.04
N LEU A 229 -8.63 11.36 -8.48
CA LEU A 229 -9.18 11.40 -7.12
C LEU A 229 -10.52 10.67 -7.03
N TYR A 230 -11.44 10.92 -7.96
CA TYR A 230 -12.72 10.20 -8.02
C TYR A 230 -12.51 8.70 -8.22
N ASP A 231 -11.63 8.33 -9.14
CA ASP A 231 -11.31 6.93 -9.39
C ASP A 231 -10.65 6.27 -8.20
N PHE A 232 -9.70 6.93 -7.53
CA PHE A 232 -9.07 6.38 -6.33
C PHE A 232 -10.11 6.13 -5.23
N TYR A 233 -10.99 7.08 -4.94
CA TYR A 233 -11.97 6.94 -3.86
C TYR A 233 -13.24 6.17 -4.27
N HIS A 234 -13.27 5.63 -5.49
CA HIS A 234 -14.41 4.94 -6.10
C HIS A 234 -15.67 5.81 -6.16
N GLU A 235 -15.53 7.12 -6.15
CA GLU A 235 -16.65 8.06 -6.20
C GLU A 235 -17.00 8.42 -7.65
N VAL A 236 -18.24 8.84 -7.89
CA VAL A 236 -18.70 9.35 -9.18
C VAL A 236 -19.13 10.81 -8.97
N PRO A 237 -18.58 11.79 -9.72
CA PRO A 237 -19.01 13.17 -9.61
C PRO A 237 -20.44 13.35 -10.12
N GLU A 238 -21.26 14.20 -9.48
CA GLU A 238 -22.58 14.59 -10.02
C GLU A 238 -22.39 15.44 -11.29
N ASN A 239 -21.50 16.41 -11.21
CA ASN A 239 -21.02 17.20 -12.34
C ASN A 239 -19.52 17.41 -12.17
N MET A 240 -18.72 16.82 -13.05
CA MET A 240 -17.27 17.05 -13.05
C MET A 240 -16.97 18.43 -13.64
N VAL A 241 -16.85 19.43 -12.77
CA VAL A 241 -16.46 20.79 -13.17
C VAL A 241 -14.96 20.95 -12.95
N CYS A 242 -14.21 21.02 -14.05
CA CYS A 242 -12.79 21.35 -14.04
C CYS A 242 -12.64 22.86 -14.27
N PRO A 243 -12.05 23.63 -13.34
CA PRO A 243 -11.81 25.04 -13.59
C PRO A 243 -10.81 25.20 -14.73
N PRO A 244 -10.95 26.24 -15.56
CA PRO A 244 -10.04 26.42 -16.68
C PRO A 244 -8.64 26.79 -16.18
N THR A 245 -7.60 26.47 -16.95
CA THR A 245 -6.21 26.82 -16.63
C THR A 245 -6.11 28.31 -16.28
N PRO A 246 -5.52 28.71 -15.15
CA PRO A 246 -5.46 30.12 -14.75
C PRO A 246 -4.71 31.03 -15.74
N GLU A 247 -5.11 32.29 -15.86
CA GLU A 247 -4.49 33.26 -16.77
C GLU A 247 -2.98 33.45 -16.56
N TRP A 248 -2.54 33.48 -15.30
CA TRP A 248 -1.11 33.58 -14.94
C TRP A 248 -0.26 32.39 -15.43
N LYS A 249 -0.91 31.28 -15.81
CA LYS A 249 -0.27 30.13 -16.45
C LYS A 249 -0.39 30.20 -17.99
N ARG A 250 -1.52 30.71 -18.50
CA ARG A 250 -1.81 30.85 -19.95
C ARG A 250 -0.95 31.86 -20.69
N SER A 251 -0.49 32.93 -20.03
CA SER A 251 0.24 34.06 -20.67
C SER A 251 1.57 33.67 -21.33
N SER A 252 1.90 32.39 -21.32
CA SER A 252 3.13 31.82 -21.85
C SER A 252 2.88 30.57 -22.71
N ASP A 253 1.62 30.24 -22.98
CA ASP A 253 1.24 29.04 -23.74
C ASP A 253 0.96 29.35 -25.22
N LEU A 254 1.03 30.60 -25.68
CA LEU A 254 0.79 30.93 -27.10
C LEU A 254 2.10 31.31 -27.77
N ASP A 255 2.47 30.60 -28.83
CA ASP A 255 3.49 31.08 -29.77
C ASP A 255 2.95 32.28 -30.58
N LEU A 256 3.82 32.92 -31.37
CA LEU A 256 3.45 34.06 -32.24
C LEU A 256 2.37 33.72 -33.29
N ASN A 257 1.94 32.45 -33.38
CA ASN A 257 0.93 31.95 -34.30
C ASN A 257 -0.36 31.48 -33.59
N GLY A 258 -0.45 31.57 -32.26
CA GLY A 258 -1.65 31.21 -31.50
C GLY A 258 -1.80 29.71 -31.20
N GLU A 259 -0.74 28.93 -31.37
CA GLU A 259 -0.68 27.50 -31.02
C GLU A 259 -0.09 27.29 -29.62
N ALA A 260 -0.54 26.22 -28.94
CA ALA A 260 -0.10 25.89 -27.59
C ALA A 260 1.40 25.51 -27.56
N LEU A 261 2.25 26.31 -26.91
CA LEU A 261 3.65 25.93 -26.70
C LEU A 261 3.74 24.66 -25.85
N PRO A 262 4.55 23.65 -26.23
CA PRO A 262 4.86 22.55 -25.35
C PRO A 262 5.60 23.09 -24.11
N ASP A 263 4.99 22.92 -22.93
CA ASP A 263 5.53 23.30 -21.60
C ASP A 263 7.03 22.86 -21.52
N ASP A 264 7.97 23.80 -21.49
CA ASP A 264 9.41 23.55 -21.74
C ASP A 264 10.15 23.05 -20.47
N ASN A 265 9.52 22.14 -19.73
CA ASN A 265 10.23 21.33 -18.74
C ASN A 265 10.91 20.17 -19.48
N ASN A 266 12.17 20.37 -19.85
CA ASN A 266 13.07 19.34 -20.39
C ASN A 266 13.10 18.12 -19.47
N ASP A 267 12.28 17.13 -19.78
CA ASP A 267 12.41 15.77 -19.26
C ASP A 267 11.96 14.82 -20.38
N VAL A 268 12.95 14.24 -21.07
CA VAL A 268 12.74 13.29 -22.16
C VAL A 268 12.26 11.98 -21.56
N GLY A 269 10.94 11.84 -21.45
CA GLY A 269 10.28 10.62 -20.99
C GLY A 269 9.06 10.38 -21.86
N ASN A 270 9.11 9.29 -22.63
CA ASN A 270 8.01 8.83 -23.47
C ASN A 270 6.74 8.62 -22.61
N PRO A 271 5.57 9.17 -22.97
CA PRO A 271 4.35 8.92 -22.25
C PRO A 271 3.76 7.59 -22.70
N SER A 272 3.93 6.54 -21.89
CA SER A 272 3.03 5.39 -21.93
C SER A 272 1.93 5.61 -20.89
N VAL A 273 0.79 6.11 -21.36
CA VAL A 273 -0.48 6.08 -20.63
C VAL A 273 -0.95 4.63 -20.61
N PRO A 274 -1.16 3.98 -19.46
CA PRO A 274 -1.99 2.79 -19.43
C PRO A 274 -3.43 3.28 -19.54
N SER A 275 -4.00 3.17 -20.74
CA SER A 275 -5.43 3.22 -20.96
C SER A 275 -6.07 2.12 -20.11
N ASN A 276 -6.83 2.52 -19.09
CA ASN A 276 -7.77 1.66 -18.38
C ASN A 276 -9.00 1.48 -19.28
N ASP A 277 -8.86 0.64 -20.31
CA ASP A 277 -9.99 0.04 -21.00
C ASP A 277 -9.67 -1.42 -21.24
N HIS A 278 -10.65 -2.26 -20.92
CA HIS A 278 -10.65 -3.73 -20.85
C HIS A 278 -10.14 -4.33 -19.53
N MET A 279 -11.06 -4.98 -18.80
CA MET A 279 -10.73 -6.10 -17.91
C MET A 279 -10.15 -7.24 -18.76
N ASP A 280 -8.92 -7.04 -19.24
CA ASP A 280 -8.13 -8.15 -19.72
C ASP A 280 -7.94 -9.10 -18.55
N ASN A 281 -8.13 -10.39 -18.84
CA ASN A 281 -7.81 -11.52 -17.97
C ASN A 281 -6.33 -11.47 -17.55
N LYS A 282 -5.95 -10.54 -16.67
CA LYS A 282 -4.75 -10.66 -15.86
C LYS A 282 -4.95 -11.94 -15.07
N ASN A 283 -4.04 -12.89 -15.25
CA ASN A 283 -4.00 -14.10 -14.43
C ASN A 283 -3.86 -13.67 -12.97
N ILE A 284 -4.98 -13.61 -12.26
CA ILE A 284 -5.04 -13.31 -10.82
C ILE A 284 -4.42 -14.51 -10.10
N THR A 285 -3.40 -14.26 -9.29
CA THR A 285 -2.78 -15.32 -8.47
C THR A 285 -2.83 -15.00 -6.98
N ASN A 286 -2.71 -16.04 -6.16
CA ASN A 286 -2.62 -15.93 -4.71
C ASN A 286 -1.29 -15.31 -4.24
N ASP A 287 -0.29 -15.26 -5.12
CA ASP A 287 1.04 -14.66 -4.87
C ASP A 287 1.09 -13.17 -5.23
N ASP A 288 0.01 -12.62 -5.80
CA ASP A 288 -0.06 -11.22 -6.18
C ASP A 288 0.07 -10.32 -4.94
N VAL A 289 0.89 -9.28 -5.04
CA VAL A 289 1.08 -8.34 -3.94
C VAL A 289 -0.07 -7.32 -3.90
N LEU A 290 -0.95 -7.46 -2.91
CA LEU A 290 -2.19 -6.69 -2.78
C LEU A 290 -2.01 -5.38 -2.02
N GLY A 291 -2.62 -4.30 -2.52
CA GLY A 291 -2.59 -2.98 -1.91
C GLY A 291 -1.30 -2.21 -2.14
N ASP A 292 -1.26 -0.97 -1.66
CA ASP A 292 -0.13 -0.04 -1.81
C ASP A 292 0.87 -0.17 -0.67
N ALA A 293 2.15 0.07 -0.97
CA ALA A 293 3.18 0.18 0.05
C ALA A 293 2.93 1.40 0.95
N ILE A 294 3.29 1.25 2.23
CA ILE A 294 3.26 2.33 3.22
C ILE A 294 4.65 2.52 3.84
N PRO A 295 4.99 3.74 4.32
CA PRO A 295 6.27 4.03 4.94
C PRO A 295 6.63 3.04 6.05
N TYR A 296 7.90 2.64 6.13
CA TYR A 296 8.37 1.69 7.16
C TYR A 296 8.03 2.13 8.59
N HIS A 297 8.20 3.41 8.91
CA HIS A 297 7.85 3.95 10.22
C HIS A 297 6.33 3.84 10.51
N GLN A 298 5.48 4.00 9.50
CA GLN A 298 4.04 3.77 9.66
C GLN A 298 3.77 2.30 10.00
N GLN A 299 4.46 1.35 9.34
CA GLN A 299 4.32 -0.06 9.68
C GLN A 299 4.70 -0.36 11.13
N GLU A 300 5.79 0.21 11.65
CA GLU A 300 6.19 0.04 13.05
C GLU A 300 5.12 0.55 14.03
N VAL A 301 4.54 1.72 13.75
CA VAL A 301 3.43 2.26 14.55
C VAL A 301 2.22 1.33 14.51
N LEU A 302 1.86 0.80 13.34
CA LEU A 302 0.73 -0.12 13.20
C LEU A 302 0.98 -1.49 13.86
N ARG A 303 2.23 -1.99 13.87
CA ARG A 303 2.59 -3.21 14.62
C ARG A 303 2.35 -3.03 16.11
N LEU A 304 2.82 -1.92 16.67
CA LEU A 304 2.60 -1.56 18.07
C LEU A 304 1.11 -1.40 18.38
N LEU A 305 0.35 -0.77 17.48
CA LEU A 305 -1.09 -0.63 17.62
C LEU A 305 -1.78 -2.00 17.69
N CYS A 306 -1.47 -2.95 16.80
CA CYS A 306 -2.03 -4.30 16.86
C CYS A 306 -1.74 -4.98 18.20
N TYR A 307 -0.52 -4.84 18.75
CA TYR A 307 -0.19 -5.41 20.06
C TYR A 307 -1.00 -4.76 21.19
N GLN A 308 -1.18 -3.45 21.14
CA GLN A 308 -1.99 -2.71 22.11
C GLN A 308 -3.47 -3.14 22.04
N LEU A 309 -4.05 -3.23 20.83
CA LEU A 309 -5.45 -3.63 20.62
C LEU A 309 -5.73 -5.07 21.09
N LEU A 310 -4.71 -5.92 21.08
CA LEU A 310 -4.81 -7.32 21.51
C LEU A 310 -4.36 -7.55 22.95
N GLU A 311 -3.96 -6.48 23.66
CA GLU A 311 -3.43 -6.54 25.02
C GLU A 311 -2.26 -7.53 25.17
N ILE A 312 -1.44 -7.66 24.12
CA ILE A 312 -0.27 -8.55 24.11
C ILE A 312 0.93 -7.77 24.67
N PRO A 313 1.59 -8.24 25.74
CA PRO A 313 2.78 -7.57 26.24
C PRO A 313 3.90 -7.66 25.20
N PRO A 314 4.55 -6.54 24.84
CA PRO A 314 5.69 -6.58 23.94
C PRO A 314 6.81 -7.40 24.58
N GLN A 315 7.37 -8.35 23.82
CA GLN A 315 8.50 -9.15 24.29
C GLN A 315 9.72 -8.23 24.42
N ALA A 316 10.37 -8.23 25.60
CA ALA A 316 11.42 -7.27 25.94
C ALA A 316 12.66 -7.28 25.01
N ARG A 317 12.86 -8.35 24.22
CA ARG A 317 13.96 -8.49 23.25
C ARG A 317 13.52 -9.35 22.06
N GLY A 318 12.93 -8.72 21.04
CA GLY A 318 12.60 -9.38 19.78
C GLY A 318 11.83 -8.47 18.84
N ASN A 319 11.90 -8.75 17.54
CA ASN A 319 11.00 -8.14 16.56
C ASN A 319 9.56 -8.56 16.88
N LEU A 320 8.61 -7.62 16.77
CA LEU A 320 7.18 -7.93 16.93
C LEU A 320 6.79 -9.00 15.91
N GLN A 321 6.12 -10.05 16.39
CA GLN A 321 5.71 -11.18 15.58
C GLN A 321 4.25 -11.03 15.16
N PHE A 322 3.89 -11.65 14.05
CA PHE A 322 2.52 -11.68 13.58
C PHE A 322 1.59 -12.28 14.65
N PRO A 323 0.57 -11.55 15.14
CA PRO A 323 -0.22 -11.97 16.30
C PRO A 323 -1.36 -12.95 15.97
N GLY A 324 -1.65 -13.17 14.68
CA GLY A 324 -2.71 -14.10 14.27
C GLY A 324 -2.41 -15.55 14.67
N SER A 325 -3.44 -16.29 15.08
CA SER A 325 -3.32 -17.67 15.56
C SER A 325 -2.74 -18.60 14.49
N HIS A 326 -1.64 -19.31 14.78
CA HIS A 326 -1.07 -20.25 13.80
C HIS A 326 -1.76 -21.61 13.89
N PRO A 327 -2.17 -22.21 12.74
CA PRO A 327 -2.74 -23.54 12.77
C PRO A 327 -1.69 -24.57 13.18
N VAL A 328 -2.11 -25.55 13.99
CA VAL A 328 -1.31 -26.74 14.31
C VAL A 328 -1.80 -27.92 13.44
N SER A 329 -0.86 -28.71 12.91
CA SER A 329 -1.21 -29.88 12.11
C SER A 329 -1.96 -30.91 12.96
N LEU A 330 -3.11 -31.40 12.49
CA LEU A 330 -3.80 -32.51 13.12
C LEU A 330 -2.98 -33.80 12.92
N ASN A 331 -2.45 -34.37 14.00
CA ASN A 331 -1.64 -35.57 14.00
C ASN A 331 -2.11 -36.54 15.11
N SER A 332 -1.50 -37.72 15.19
CA SER A 332 -1.83 -38.71 16.23
C SER A 332 -1.71 -38.14 17.65
N ASP A 333 -0.77 -37.23 17.85
CA ASP A 333 -0.37 -36.74 19.17
C ASP A 333 -1.38 -35.72 19.72
N ASN A 334 -2.09 -35.00 18.83
CA ASN A 334 -3.09 -33.99 19.22
C ASN A 334 -4.54 -34.39 18.90
N LEU A 335 -4.77 -35.61 18.42
CA LEU A 335 -6.11 -36.14 18.13
C LEU A 335 -7.03 -36.12 19.35
N GLN A 336 -6.47 -36.27 20.55
CA GLN A 336 -7.22 -36.21 21.81
C GLN A 336 -7.89 -34.85 22.03
N LEU A 337 -7.39 -33.76 21.44
CA LEU A 337 -8.00 -32.44 21.56
C LEU A 337 -9.43 -32.42 20.99
N LEU A 338 -9.70 -33.18 19.93
CA LEU A 338 -11.04 -33.30 19.32
C LEU A 338 -12.07 -33.89 20.29
N ARG A 339 -11.64 -34.67 21.27
CA ARG A 339 -12.52 -35.24 22.31
C ARG A 339 -12.73 -34.29 23.49
N GLN A 340 -11.80 -33.37 23.71
CA GLN A 340 -11.78 -32.48 24.88
C GLN A 340 -12.41 -31.12 24.62
N ARG A 341 -12.58 -30.72 23.36
CA ARG A 341 -13.07 -29.39 22.98
C ARG A 341 -14.11 -29.47 21.88
N TYR A 342 -15.00 -28.49 21.87
CA TYR A 342 -15.93 -28.27 20.78
C TYR A 342 -15.23 -27.51 19.65
N TYR A 343 -15.41 -27.98 18.43
CA TYR A 343 -14.84 -27.39 17.22
C TYR A 343 -15.96 -26.94 16.29
N TYR A 344 -15.75 -25.79 15.67
CA TYR A 344 -16.45 -25.41 14.44
C TYR A 344 -15.65 -25.91 13.26
N THR A 345 -16.33 -26.40 12.23
CA THR A 345 -15.70 -26.91 11.01
C THR A 345 -16.13 -26.08 9.81
N THR A 346 -15.18 -25.80 8.93
CA THR A 346 -15.41 -25.16 7.64
C THR A 346 -14.59 -25.88 6.57
N TRP A 347 -14.89 -25.62 5.31
CA TRP A 347 -14.08 -26.09 4.19
C TRP A 347 -12.70 -25.42 4.23
N LYS A 348 -11.66 -26.16 3.83
CA LYS A 348 -10.32 -25.58 3.72
C LYS A 348 -10.24 -24.75 2.45
N ALA A 349 -10.14 -23.44 2.62
CA ALA A 349 -9.84 -22.55 1.51
C ALA A 349 -8.41 -22.74 1.01
N ASP A 350 -8.23 -22.47 -0.29
CA ASP A 350 -6.92 -22.43 -0.93
C ASP A 350 -6.57 -20.98 -1.21
N GLY A 351 -6.16 -20.26 -0.16
CA GLY A 351 -5.88 -18.83 -0.22
C GLY A 351 -4.64 -18.41 0.56
N THR A 352 -4.43 -17.09 0.55
CA THR A 352 -3.33 -16.45 1.27
C THR A 352 -3.90 -15.80 2.52
N ARG A 353 -3.35 -16.15 3.69
CA ARG A 353 -3.80 -15.59 4.97
C ARG A 353 -3.44 -14.11 5.07
N TYR A 354 -4.42 -13.28 5.41
CA TYR A 354 -4.24 -11.88 5.74
C TYR A 354 -5.07 -11.52 6.98
N MET A 355 -4.47 -10.76 7.88
CA MET A 355 -5.26 -9.95 8.80
C MET A 355 -5.65 -8.65 8.10
N MET A 356 -6.79 -8.07 8.49
CA MET A 356 -7.26 -6.79 8.00
C MET A 356 -7.44 -5.84 9.16
N LEU A 357 -6.64 -4.77 9.17
CA LEU A 357 -6.75 -3.67 10.12
C LEU A 357 -7.52 -2.54 9.45
N ILE A 358 -8.68 -2.20 10.02
CA ILE A 358 -9.54 -1.11 9.56
C ILE A 358 -9.34 0.05 10.52
N LEU A 359 -8.85 1.17 9.99
CA LEU A 359 -8.69 2.43 10.67
C LEU A 359 -9.51 3.52 9.98
N ARG A 360 -9.71 4.63 10.68
CA ARG A 360 -10.40 5.80 10.12
C ARG A 360 -9.72 6.37 8.88
N ASP A 361 -8.40 6.27 8.77
CA ASP A 361 -7.61 6.81 7.64
C ASP A 361 -7.42 5.81 6.47
N GLY A 362 -7.83 4.55 6.66
CA GLY A 362 -7.79 3.53 5.62
C GLY A 362 -7.86 2.09 6.13
N CYS A 363 -7.94 1.16 5.19
CA CYS A 363 -7.88 -0.26 5.43
C CYS A 363 -6.49 -0.80 5.09
N TYR A 364 -5.98 -1.73 5.90
CA TYR A 364 -4.65 -2.29 5.76
C TYR A 364 -4.70 -3.81 5.79
N LEU A 365 -4.17 -4.43 4.73
CA LEU A 365 -3.89 -5.87 4.71
C LEU A 365 -2.56 -6.14 5.41
N VAL A 366 -2.54 -7.15 6.26
CA VAL A 366 -1.41 -7.54 7.08
C VAL A 366 -1.06 -8.98 6.76
N ASP A 367 0.12 -9.19 6.17
CA ASP A 367 0.57 -10.53 5.78
C ASP A 367 1.24 -11.29 6.96
N ARG A 368 1.61 -12.55 6.71
CA ARG A 368 2.29 -13.42 7.70
C ARG A 368 3.68 -12.93 8.13
N THR A 369 4.31 -12.04 7.35
CA THR A 369 5.57 -11.40 7.71
C THR A 369 5.37 -10.17 8.60
N PHE A 370 4.11 -9.89 8.96
CA PHE A 370 3.67 -8.70 9.68
C PHE A 370 3.99 -7.41 8.92
N SER A 371 3.89 -7.48 7.59
CA SER A 371 4.01 -6.32 6.70
C SER A 371 2.62 -5.80 6.35
N PHE A 372 2.53 -4.48 6.21
CA PHE A 372 1.27 -3.77 6.00
C PHE A 372 1.22 -3.20 4.60
N ARG A 373 0.08 -3.37 3.93
CA ARG A 373 -0.24 -2.69 2.69
C ARG A 373 -1.61 -2.07 2.75
N ARG A 374 -1.73 -0.83 2.27
CA ARG A 374 -2.98 -0.08 2.31
C ARG A 374 -3.87 -0.51 1.15
N VAL A 375 -5.16 -0.69 1.40
CA VAL A 375 -6.19 -0.91 0.37
C VAL A 375 -7.28 0.15 0.51
N GLN A 376 -7.85 0.58 -0.61
CA GLN A 376 -8.95 1.53 -0.60
C GLN A 376 -10.28 0.79 -0.49
N MET A 377 -10.84 0.80 0.72
CA MET A 377 -12.13 0.21 1.06
C MET A 377 -12.78 1.02 2.18
N ARG A 378 -14.11 1.02 2.23
CA ARG A 378 -14.88 1.70 3.30
C ARG A 378 -15.67 0.70 4.12
N PHE A 379 -15.73 0.88 5.43
CA PHE A 379 -16.45 0.00 6.35
C PHE A 379 -17.42 0.85 7.20
N PRO A 380 -18.67 1.04 6.76
CA PRO A 380 -19.65 1.84 7.49
C PRO A 380 -20.03 1.15 8.80
N LEU A 381 -20.33 1.94 9.82
CA LEU A 381 -20.97 1.45 11.04
C LEU A 381 -22.44 1.10 10.76
N LYS A 382 -23.08 0.33 11.67
CA LYS A 382 -24.50 -0.04 11.59
C LYS A 382 -25.43 1.14 11.27
N ASN A 383 -25.17 2.26 11.93
CA ASN A 383 -25.79 3.53 11.58
C ASN A 383 -24.81 4.28 10.67
N ILE A 384 -25.16 4.43 9.39
CA ILE A 384 -24.31 5.05 8.37
C ILE A 384 -23.92 6.48 8.75
N HIS A 385 -24.76 7.20 9.51
CA HIS A 385 -24.48 8.56 9.97
C HIS A 385 -23.40 8.63 11.05
N ASP A 386 -23.11 7.52 11.75
CA ASP A 386 -22.06 7.45 12.77
C ASP A 386 -20.66 7.33 12.15
N GLY A 387 -20.58 7.15 10.83
CA GLY A 387 -19.34 7.12 10.06
C GLY A 387 -18.83 5.70 9.82
N PHE A 388 -17.53 5.51 10.01
CA PHE A 388 -16.82 4.30 9.63
C PHE A 388 -16.16 3.62 10.82
N HIS A 389 -15.95 2.31 10.68
CA HIS A 389 -15.14 1.54 11.61
C HIS A 389 -13.75 2.15 11.78
N ASP A 390 -13.27 2.11 13.01
CA ASP A 390 -11.90 2.44 13.38
C ASP A 390 -11.35 1.32 14.27
N LEU A 391 -10.04 1.18 14.40
CA LEU A 391 -9.41 0.21 15.32
C LEU A 391 -10.03 -1.20 15.31
N THR A 392 -10.46 -1.69 14.13
CA THR A 392 -11.12 -2.99 13.97
C THR A 392 -10.15 -3.95 13.30
N LEU A 393 -9.97 -5.15 13.86
CA LEU A 393 -8.96 -6.11 13.42
C LEU A 393 -9.60 -7.47 13.18
N ILE A 394 -9.50 -7.94 11.93
CA ILE A 394 -10.11 -9.17 11.45
C ILE A 394 -8.99 -10.12 11.01
N ASP A 395 -9.08 -11.40 11.37
CA ASP A 395 -8.23 -12.47 10.84
C ASP A 395 -9.00 -13.26 9.78
N GLY A 396 -8.32 -13.61 8.69
CA GLY A 396 -8.98 -14.18 7.54
C GLY A 396 -8.04 -14.63 6.43
N GLU A 397 -8.65 -14.97 5.30
CA GLU A 397 -7.97 -15.54 4.16
C GLU A 397 -8.47 -14.92 2.86
N MET A 398 -7.53 -14.48 2.02
CA MET A 398 -7.81 -13.99 0.69
C MET A 398 -7.83 -15.18 -0.27
N ILE A 399 -8.94 -15.36 -0.98
CA ILE A 399 -9.14 -16.44 -1.94
C ILE A 399 -9.43 -15.88 -3.32
N ILE A 400 -9.27 -16.72 -4.34
CA ILE A 400 -9.69 -16.44 -5.70
C ILE A 400 -10.82 -17.41 -6.05
N ASP A 401 -11.98 -16.85 -6.32
CA ASP A 401 -13.14 -17.61 -6.76
C ASP A 401 -13.37 -17.48 -8.24
N LYS A 402 -13.87 -18.55 -8.83
CA LYS A 402 -14.33 -18.59 -10.21
C LYS A 402 -15.84 -18.45 -10.22
N ILE A 403 -16.31 -17.25 -10.50
CA ILE A 403 -17.75 -16.96 -10.61
C ILE A 403 -18.15 -17.25 -12.06
N PRO A 404 -19.19 -18.06 -12.31
CA PRO A 404 -19.74 -18.27 -13.66
C PRO A 404 -20.06 -16.91 -14.31
N GLU A 405 -19.73 -16.76 -15.60
CA GLU A 405 -19.97 -15.55 -16.42
C GLU A 405 -19.16 -14.29 -16.03
N VAL A 406 -18.78 -14.11 -14.76
CA VAL A 406 -18.02 -12.95 -14.25
C VAL A 406 -16.50 -13.18 -14.28
N GLY A 407 -16.05 -14.44 -14.18
CA GLY A 407 -14.63 -14.79 -14.19
C GLY A 407 -14.01 -14.92 -12.79
N LEU A 408 -12.69 -14.69 -12.69
CA LEU A 408 -11.96 -14.80 -11.43
C LEU A 408 -12.15 -13.55 -10.56
N LYS A 409 -12.52 -13.72 -9.29
CA LYS A 409 -12.71 -12.62 -8.33
C LYS A 409 -12.03 -12.92 -7.00
N ARG A 410 -11.39 -11.90 -6.42
CA ARG A 410 -10.85 -11.97 -5.07
C ARG A 410 -11.95 -11.82 -4.02
N ARG A 411 -11.95 -12.70 -3.02
CA ARG A 411 -12.82 -12.59 -1.83
C ARG A 411 -11.98 -12.69 -0.56
N TYR A 412 -12.33 -11.89 0.43
CA TYR A 412 -11.75 -12.01 1.77
C TYR A 412 -12.71 -12.78 2.66
N LEU A 413 -12.29 -13.96 3.10
CA LEU A 413 -13.01 -14.76 4.08
C LEU A 413 -12.60 -14.30 5.48
N ALA A 414 -13.50 -13.58 6.15
CA ALA A 414 -13.33 -13.23 7.56
C ALA A 414 -13.56 -14.49 8.41
N TYR A 415 -12.52 -14.95 9.10
CA TYR A 415 -12.60 -16.13 9.96
C TYR A 415 -12.81 -15.77 11.41
N ASP A 416 -12.16 -14.71 11.89
CA ASP A 416 -12.26 -14.31 13.29
C ASP A 416 -12.18 -12.79 13.46
N LEU A 417 -12.84 -12.30 14.50
CA LEU A 417 -12.83 -10.89 14.88
C LEU A 417 -11.98 -10.76 16.14
N MET A 418 -10.85 -10.07 16.03
CA MET A 418 -9.90 -9.90 17.13
C MET A 418 -10.19 -8.62 17.92
N THR A 419 -10.60 -7.56 17.23
CA THR A 419 -10.93 -6.27 17.83
C THR A 419 -12.05 -5.60 17.04
N LEU A 420 -12.98 -4.93 17.72
CA LEU A 420 -14.07 -4.17 17.11
C LEU A 420 -14.09 -2.76 17.70
N ASN A 421 -13.87 -1.73 16.87
CA ASN A 421 -13.90 -0.32 17.31
C ASN A 421 -13.04 -0.04 18.55
N GLY A 422 -11.85 -0.64 18.60
CA GLY A 422 -10.90 -0.50 19.71
C GLY A 422 -11.14 -1.43 20.89
N LEU A 423 -12.25 -2.19 20.89
CA LEU A 423 -12.57 -3.14 21.96
C LEU A 423 -12.08 -4.55 21.60
N PRO A 424 -11.22 -5.19 22.42
CA PRO A 424 -10.75 -6.55 22.16
C PRO A 424 -11.89 -7.56 22.30
N THR A 425 -12.13 -8.34 21.25
CA THR A 425 -13.15 -9.39 21.22
C THR A 425 -12.55 -10.78 21.46
N VAL A 426 -11.22 -10.94 21.44
CA VAL A 426 -10.50 -12.22 21.58
C VAL A 426 -10.87 -13.04 22.82
N ARG A 427 -11.41 -12.42 23.88
CA ARG A 427 -11.85 -13.10 25.11
C ARG A 427 -13.27 -13.68 25.03
N LEU A 428 -14.08 -13.27 24.05
CA LEU A 428 -15.44 -13.78 23.85
C LEU A 428 -15.40 -15.19 23.26
N PRO A 429 -16.44 -16.03 23.44
CA PRO A 429 -16.60 -17.27 22.70
C PRO A 429 -16.60 -17.03 21.18
N PHE A 430 -16.07 -17.98 20.39
CA PHE A 430 -15.99 -17.85 18.93
C PHE A 430 -17.36 -17.56 18.28
N SER A 431 -18.44 -18.19 18.76
CA SER A 431 -19.79 -17.96 18.25
C SER A 431 -20.26 -16.52 18.37
N GLU A 432 -19.86 -15.82 19.42
CA GLU A 432 -20.19 -14.40 19.61
C GLU A 432 -19.36 -13.53 18.67
N ARG A 433 -18.06 -13.82 18.53
CA ARG A 433 -17.17 -13.10 17.60
C ARG A 433 -17.63 -13.26 16.16
N TRP A 434 -18.00 -14.48 15.76
CA TRP A 434 -18.61 -14.77 14.46
C TRP A 434 -19.89 -13.97 14.22
N LYS A 435 -20.80 -13.93 15.21
CA LYS A 435 -22.02 -13.12 15.13
C LYS A 435 -21.71 -11.63 14.96
N LEU A 436 -20.68 -11.11 15.63
CA LEU A 436 -20.25 -9.72 15.48
C LEU A 436 -19.71 -9.43 14.07
N ILE A 437 -18.98 -10.34 13.43
CA ILE A 437 -18.55 -10.18 12.03
C ILE A 437 -19.78 -9.96 11.13
N GLU A 438 -20.80 -10.81 11.28
CA GLU A 438 -22.02 -10.73 10.49
C GLU A 438 -22.80 -9.43 10.77
N GLU A 439 -23.08 -9.13 12.03
CA GLU A 439 -23.96 -8.01 12.42
C GLU A 439 -23.30 -6.64 12.28
N GLU A 440 -22.01 -6.52 12.60
CA GLU A 440 -21.31 -5.24 12.68
C GLU A 440 -20.53 -4.91 11.41
N ILE A 441 -20.12 -5.90 10.61
CA ILE A 441 -19.20 -5.68 9.47
C ILE A 441 -19.90 -6.02 8.15
N VAL A 442 -20.44 -7.23 8.02
CA VAL A 442 -21.03 -7.72 6.77
C VAL A 442 -22.35 -7.03 6.48
N LYS A 443 -23.31 -7.07 7.41
CA LYS A 443 -24.64 -6.47 7.21
C LYS A 443 -24.59 -4.97 6.93
N PRO A 444 -23.84 -4.13 7.66
CA PRO A 444 -23.78 -2.68 7.37
C PRO A 444 -23.21 -2.37 5.99
N ARG A 445 -22.15 -3.08 5.56
CA ARG A 445 -21.62 -2.96 4.19
C ARG A 445 -22.65 -3.34 3.13
N ASN A 446 -23.37 -4.45 3.34
CA ASN A 446 -24.37 -4.92 2.39
C ASN A 446 -25.59 -3.99 2.35
N PHE A 447 -25.98 -3.42 3.48
CA PHE A 447 -27.05 -2.43 3.57
C PHE A 447 -26.68 -1.14 2.83
N GLU A 448 -25.50 -0.57 3.07
CA GLU A 448 -25.01 0.63 2.37
C GLU A 448 -24.87 0.37 0.85
N ARG A 449 -24.35 -0.80 0.45
CA ARG A 449 -24.30 -1.19 -0.96
C ARG A 449 -25.68 -1.20 -1.62
N LYS A 450 -26.67 -1.84 -0.98
CA LYS A 450 -28.04 -1.91 -1.51
C LYS A 450 -28.70 -0.54 -1.56
N LEU A 451 -28.46 0.32 -0.57
CA LEU A 451 -28.94 1.70 -0.57
C LEU A 451 -28.47 2.44 -1.82
N PHE A 452 -27.17 2.31 -2.14
CA PHE A 452 -26.56 2.90 -3.32
C PHE A 452 -27.03 2.30 -4.66
N GLU A 453 -27.42 1.02 -4.68
CA GLU A 453 -27.95 0.34 -5.86
C GLU A 453 -29.45 0.66 -6.13
N VAL A 454 -30.27 0.73 -5.08
CA VAL A 454 -31.74 0.84 -5.18
C VAL A 454 -32.24 2.28 -5.29
N GLU A 455 -31.61 3.25 -4.61
CA GLU A 455 -32.23 4.56 -4.46
C GLU A 455 -32.24 5.42 -5.72
N GLY A 456 -31.50 5.08 -6.79
CA GLY A 456 -31.71 5.60 -8.16
C GLY A 456 -31.89 7.12 -8.34
N ARG A 457 -31.58 7.91 -7.32
CA ARG A 457 -31.77 9.36 -7.23
C ARG A 457 -30.40 9.95 -7.00
N SER A 458 -29.78 10.40 -8.08
CA SER A 458 -28.58 11.24 -8.08
C SER A 458 -27.40 10.68 -7.26
N ASN A 459 -26.62 9.82 -7.91
CA ASN A 459 -25.28 9.37 -7.56
C ASN A 459 -25.06 8.52 -6.30
N PRO A 460 -24.74 7.21 -6.45
CA PRO A 460 -24.02 6.52 -5.40
C PRO A 460 -22.62 7.14 -5.30
N VAL A 461 -22.37 7.89 -4.22
CA VAL A 461 -21.07 8.51 -3.94
C VAL A 461 -19.95 7.47 -3.93
N TYR A 462 -20.24 6.16 -3.81
CA TYR A 462 -19.20 5.13 -3.76
C TYR A 462 -19.55 3.86 -4.57
N ARG A 463 -18.61 3.40 -5.39
CA ARG A 463 -18.70 2.20 -6.23
C ARG A 463 -18.04 0.99 -5.56
N TYR A 464 -18.81 0.18 -4.83
CA TYR A 464 -18.32 -1.06 -4.21
C TYR A 464 -17.71 -2.06 -5.20
N ALA A 465 -18.15 -2.07 -6.46
CA ALA A 465 -17.62 -2.95 -7.50
C ALA A 465 -16.13 -2.65 -7.85
N MET A 466 -15.64 -1.45 -7.52
CA MET A 466 -14.26 -1.03 -7.78
C MET A 466 -13.28 -1.44 -6.67
N GLU A 467 -13.77 -1.96 -5.54
CA GLU A 467 -12.91 -2.44 -4.46
C GLU A 467 -12.08 -3.65 -4.89
N LEU A 468 -10.89 -3.79 -4.29
CA LEU A 468 -9.92 -4.84 -4.63
C LEU A 468 -10.48 -6.26 -4.42
N PHE A 469 -11.42 -6.42 -3.48
CA PHE A 469 -12.15 -7.64 -3.19
C PHE A 469 -13.51 -7.31 -2.58
N GLY A 470 -14.50 -8.17 -2.78
CA GLY A 470 -15.87 -7.96 -2.31
C GLY A 470 -16.25 -8.87 -1.13
N GLY A 471 -17.24 -8.43 -0.35
CA GLY A 471 -18.03 -9.30 0.52
C GLY A 471 -19.01 -10.15 -0.30
N CYS A 472 -19.25 -11.39 0.11
CA CYS A 472 -20.15 -12.30 -0.58
C CYS A 472 -21.60 -12.05 -0.13
N ASP A 473 -22.47 -11.65 -1.07
CA ASP A 473 -23.93 -11.65 -0.88
C ASP A 473 -24.58 -12.95 -1.34
N ASP A 474 -23.80 -13.88 -1.91
CA ASP A 474 -24.37 -15.17 -2.33
C ASP A 474 -24.96 -15.84 -1.09
N PRO A 475 -26.25 -16.21 -1.12
CA PRO A 475 -26.85 -16.96 -0.03
C PRO A 475 -26.01 -18.21 0.20
N TYR A 476 -25.77 -18.55 1.47
CA TYR A 476 -25.25 -19.86 1.82
C TYR A 476 -26.19 -20.90 1.22
N VAL A 477 -25.77 -21.56 0.14
CA VAL A 477 -26.53 -22.67 -0.43
C VAL A 477 -26.31 -23.86 0.49
N CYS A 478 -27.28 -24.11 1.37
CA CYS A 478 -27.37 -25.39 2.05
C CYS A 478 -27.54 -26.48 0.98
N ARG A 479 -26.62 -27.47 0.96
CA ARG A 479 -26.52 -28.67 0.09
C ARG A 479 -25.47 -28.59 -1.02
N THR A 480 -25.08 -29.77 -1.47
CA THR A 480 -24.05 -30.07 -2.46
C THR A 480 -24.12 -29.13 -3.67
N HIS A 481 -23.07 -28.36 -3.89
CA HIS A 481 -22.80 -27.78 -5.21
C HIS A 481 -22.37 -28.94 -6.11
N GLU A 482 -23.19 -29.32 -7.10
CA GLU A 482 -22.92 -30.49 -7.97
C GLU A 482 -21.62 -30.35 -8.80
N GLY A 483 -21.00 -29.16 -8.81
CA GLY A 483 -19.67 -28.92 -9.38
C GLY A 483 -18.51 -28.78 -8.38
N LEU A 484 -18.71 -29.05 -7.08
CA LEU A 484 -17.66 -28.91 -6.06
C LEU A 484 -17.56 -30.17 -5.19
N LEU A 485 -16.73 -31.11 -5.64
CA LEU A 485 -16.25 -32.23 -4.84
C LEU A 485 -14.77 -32.01 -4.56
N LYS A 486 -14.36 -32.05 -3.29
CA LYS A 486 -12.97 -32.38 -2.95
C LYS A 486 -12.92 -33.72 -2.25
N TRP A 487 -13.00 -34.75 -3.08
CA TRP A 487 -12.64 -36.10 -2.76
C TRP A 487 -11.61 -36.54 -3.79
N LYS A 488 -10.49 -37.10 -3.32
CA LYS A 488 -9.49 -37.74 -4.17
C LYS A 488 -9.74 -39.25 -4.08
N TYR A 489 -9.95 -39.89 -5.22
CA TYR A 489 -9.83 -41.33 -5.33
C TYR A 489 -8.43 -41.78 -4.85
N PRO A 490 -8.26 -42.99 -4.29
CA PRO A 490 -6.93 -43.53 -3.95
C PRO A 490 -5.92 -43.39 -5.10
N GLU A 491 -6.36 -43.60 -6.34
CA GLU A 491 -5.58 -43.42 -7.57
C GLU A 491 -5.20 -41.96 -7.91
N MET A 492 -5.73 -40.96 -7.21
CA MET A 492 -5.40 -39.52 -7.37
C MET A 492 -4.58 -38.94 -6.21
N ASN A 493 -4.14 -39.80 -5.28
CA ASN A 493 -3.16 -39.43 -4.26
C ASN A 493 -1.77 -39.39 -4.90
N SER A 494 -1.18 -38.20 -4.94
CA SER A 494 0.22 -38.01 -5.31
C SER A 494 1.08 -38.20 -4.07
N VAL A 495 2.08 -39.08 -4.17
CA VAL A 495 3.07 -39.32 -3.14
C VAL A 495 4.42 -38.85 -3.67
N ASP A 496 5.07 -37.92 -2.98
CA ASP A 496 6.43 -37.51 -3.33
C ASP A 496 7.41 -38.61 -2.90
N PHE A 497 8.16 -39.15 -3.86
CA PHE A 497 9.20 -40.15 -3.63
C PHE A 497 10.54 -39.65 -4.16
N LEU A 498 11.62 -40.11 -3.54
CA LEU A 498 12.98 -39.89 -4.02
C LEU A 498 13.39 -41.09 -4.86
N PHE A 499 13.72 -40.84 -6.12
CA PHE A 499 14.24 -41.85 -7.04
C PHE A 499 15.76 -41.72 -7.14
N GLU A 500 16.48 -42.80 -6.84
CA GLU A 500 17.93 -42.88 -6.98
C GLU A 500 18.28 -44.04 -7.92
N VAL A 501 19.21 -43.80 -8.86
CA VAL A 501 19.74 -44.85 -9.73
C VAL A 501 21.14 -45.21 -9.23
N GLY A 502 21.27 -46.40 -8.64
CA GLY A 502 22.55 -46.90 -8.16
C GLY A 502 23.47 -47.36 -9.29
N SER A 503 24.72 -47.66 -8.95
CA SER A 503 25.67 -48.35 -9.85
C SER A 503 25.05 -49.68 -10.29
N GLU A 504 25.18 -50.00 -11.60
CA GLU A 504 24.47 -51.09 -12.31
C GLU A 504 23.00 -50.80 -12.69
N ASN A 505 22.60 -49.54 -12.75
CA ASN A 505 21.26 -49.13 -13.22
C ASN A 505 20.12 -49.63 -12.32
N ARG A 506 20.43 -49.93 -11.05
CA ARG A 506 19.47 -50.37 -10.06
C ARG A 506 18.60 -49.19 -9.61
N GLN A 507 17.33 -49.25 -9.96
CA GLN A 507 16.33 -48.26 -9.59
C GLN A 507 15.93 -48.46 -8.12
N LEU A 508 16.13 -47.43 -7.29
CA LEU A 508 15.74 -47.41 -5.88
C LEU A 508 14.74 -46.28 -5.65
N LEU A 509 13.65 -46.59 -4.96
CA LEU A 509 12.60 -45.64 -4.67
C LEU A 509 12.44 -45.49 -3.17
N PHE A 510 12.50 -44.25 -2.67
CA PHE A 510 12.40 -43.96 -1.24
C PHE A 510 11.20 -43.08 -0.94
N LEU A 511 10.46 -43.49 0.08
CA LEU A 511 9.40 -42.71 0.71
C LEU A 511 9.95 -42.05 1.98
N TYR A 512 9.55 -40.80 2.22
CA TYR A 512 9.86 -40.14 3.49
C TYR A 512 8.78 -40.46 4.52
N GLU A 513 9.08 -41.38 5.43
CA GLU A 513 8.19 -41.76 6.53
C GLU A 513 8.85 -41.36 7.86
N ARG A 514 8.17 -40.49 8.64
CA ARG A 514 8.65 -40.02 9.97
C ARG A 514 10.08 -39.45 9.95
N GLY A 515 10.44 -38.74 8.87
CA GLY A 515 11.76 -38.11 8.72
C GLY A 515 12.90 -39.07 8.35
N LYS A 516 12.63 -40.35 8.08
CA LYS A 516 13.61 -41.32 7.59
C LYS A 516 13.27 -41.75 6.17
N LYS A 517 14.31 -41.96 5.35
CA LYS A 517 14.16 -42.59 4.02
C LYS A 517 13.79 -44.06 4.24
N LYS A 518 12.64 -44.48 3.72
CA LYS A 518 12.21 -45.89 3.70
C LYS A 518 12.24 -46.38 2.27
N LEU A 519 13.01 -47.43 2.01
CA LEU A 519 13.09 -48.06 0.69
C LEU A 519 11.76 -48.76 0.38
N MET A 520 11.23 -48.54 -0.81
CA MET A 520 10.06 -49.25 -1.35
C MET A 520 10.54 -50.47 -2.13
N ASP A 521 10.81 -51.55 -1.42
CA ASP A 521 11.27 -52.81 -2.03
C ASP A 521 10.22 -53.41 -2.98
N GLY A 522 10.69 -53.92 -4.12
CA GLY A 522 9.85 -54.59 -5.12
C GLY A 522 9.13 -53.67 -6.12
N THR A 523 9.43 -52.37 -6.12
CA THR A 523 8.81 -51.39 -7.04
C THR A 523 9.77 -51.04 -8.18
N ARG A 524 9.30 -50.97 -9.43
CA ARG A 524 10.11 -50.62 -10.60
C ARG A 524 9.42 -49.50 -11.38
N ILE A 525 10.17 -48.47 -11.76
CA ILE A 525 9.63 -47.35 -12.51
C ILE A 525 9.74 -47.65 -14.01
N ASP A 526 8.60 -47.59 -14.70
CA ASP A 526 8.54 -47.58 -16.16
C ASP A 526 8.23 -46.17 -16.68
N PHE A 527 9.07 -45.66 -17.56
CA PHE A 527 8.87 -44.36 -18.20
C PHE A 527 8.20 -44.59 -19.56
N GLY A 528 6.87 -44.55 -19.59
CA GLY A 528 6.11 -44.63 -20.83
C GLY A 528 6.52 -43.51 -21.80
N ALA A 529 6.72 -43.85 -23.07
CA ALA A 529 7.37 -43.01 -24.09
C ALA A 529 6.69 -41.65 -24.40
N ASN A 530 5.63 -41.25 -23.68
CA ASN A 530 5.00 -39.94 -23.81
C ASN A 530 4.21 -39.48 -22.55
N SER A 531 4.42 -40.04 -21.34
CA SER A 531 3.72 -39.57 -20.14
C SER A 531 4.58 -38.62 -19.28
N LYS A 532 3.98 -37.53 -18.80
CA LYS A 532 4.53 -36.69 -17.69
C LYS A 532 4.25 -37.29 -16.30
N SER A 533 3.74 -38.53 -16.25
CA SER A 533 3.30 -39.22 -15.05
C SER A 533 3.88 -40.63 -15.03
N VAL A 534 4.56 -40.97 -13.95
CA VAL A 534 5.13 -42.29 -13.69
C VAL A 534 4.08 -43.13 -12.96
N LEU A 535 3.77 -44.32 -13.46
CA LEU A 535 2.98 -45.31 -12.75
C LEU A 535 3.94 -46.10 -11.83
N LEU A 536 3.59 -46.20 -10.55
CA LEU A 536 4.29 -47.00 -9.55
C LEU A 536 3.76 -48.43 -9.50
#